data_AF-A0A850C6F4-F1
#
_entry.id   AF-A0A850C6F4-F1
#
_cell.length_a   1.000
_cell.length_b   1.000
_cell.length_c   1.000
_cell.angle_alpha   90.00
_cell.angle_beta   90.00
_cell.angle_gamma   90.00
#
_symmetry.space_group_name_H-M   'P 1'
#
loop_
_entity.id
_entity.type
_entity.pdbx_description
1 polymer ?
#
loop_
_entity_poly.entity_id
_entity_poly.type
_entity_poly.pdbx_seq_one_letter_code
_entity_poly.pdbx_strand_id
1 'polypeptide(L)'
;MGESKSESRSEWRTPPPHLAEAAAAQPGGWIYEISTEFVDDPDGYVPTVAVAGGWEVGDDGVLTGEYVPNPGYGPPQDDFAKLSEVDHFLAWMLGDLPGVVRDGVTDALVEQVPGSTVDWMKVTHDPVFLSGGIPQPAEDGDESPQTMTLVRAGMAVPFALAVRAPERRREILWGVYSWVAVNLHRPGEHRHRSWFDVHTSPERAAELLKKRLYEVGTPAEDANGTYRH
;
A
#
# COMPACT_ATOMS: atom_id res chain seq x y z
N MET A 1 -26.21 22.18 -7.83
CA MET A 1 -25.81 21.72 -9.18
C MET A 1 -25.53 20.24 -9.01
N GLY A 2 -26.43 19.36 -9.48
CA GLY A 2 -26.40 17.94 -9.14
C GLY A 2 -25.25 17.21 -9.79
N GLU A 3 -24.52 16.43 -9.01
CA GLU A 3 -23.55 15.46 -9.52
C GLU A 3 -24.29 14.41 -10.33
N SER A 4 -24.12 14.44 -11.66
CA SER A 4 -24.55 13.36 -12.53
C SER A 4 -23.62 12.17 -12.27
N LYS A 5 -24.07 11.20 -11.47
CA LYS A 5 -23.50 9.84 -11.50
C LYS A 5 -23.56 9.38 -12.95
N SER A 6 -22.42 9.14 -13.59
CA SER A 6 -22.38 8.47 -14.88
C SER A 6 -22.79 7.01 -14.66
N GLU A 7 -24.09 6.72 -14.78
CA GLU A 7 -24.57 5.34 -14.87
C GLU A 7 -23.97 4.73 -16.14
N SER A 8 -23.07 3.76 -15.95
CA SER A 8 -22.59 2.93 -17.04
C SER A 8 -23.77 2.14 -17.59
N ARG A 9 -24.11 2.35 -18.85
CA ARG A 9 -25.20 1.64 -19.52
C ARG A 9 -24.67 0.29 -19.98
N SER A 10 -25.41 -0.78 -19.68
CA SER A 10 -25.12 -2.08 -20.24
C SER A 10 -25.30 -2.09 -21.75
N GLU A 11 -24.46 -2.86 -22.43
CA GLU A 11 -24.45 -3.02 -23.87
C GLU A 11 -24.37 -4.50 -24.24
N TRP A 12 -25.03 -4.85 -25.35
CA TRP A 12 -24.96 -6.20 -25.89
C TRP A 12 -23.72 -6.32 -26.76
N ARG A 13 -22.80 -7.21 -26.38
CA ARG A 13 -21.59 -7.53 -27.16
C ARG A 13 -21.55 -9.03 -27.43
N THR A 14 -20.81 -9.46 -28.46
CA THR A 14 -20.53 -10.89 -28.67
C THR A 14 -19.34 -11.30 -27.82
N PRO A 15 -19.50 -12.21 -26.85
CA PRO A 15 -18.39 -12.59 -25.98
C PRO A 15 -17.29 -13.32 -26.77
N PRO A 16 -16.01 -13.05 -26.49
CA PRO A 16 -14.91 -13.83 -27.03
C PRO A 16 -15.05 -15.33 -26.68
N PRO A 17 -14.88 -16.26 -27.64
CA PRO A 17 -15.14 -17.68 -27.40
C PRO A 17 -14.30 -18.31 -26.28
N HIS A 18 -13.10 -17.78 -26.03
CA HIS A 18 -12.20 -18.29 -24.99
C HIS A 18 -12.71 -18.04 -23.56
N LEU A 19 -13.69 -17.14 -23.38
CA LEU A 19 -14.29 -16.88 -22.07
C LEU A 19 -15.30 -17.96 -21.64
N ALA A 20 -15.72 -18.85 -22.54
CA ALA A 20 -16.76 -19.85 -22.25
C ALA A 20 -16.37 -20.81 -21.11
N GLU A 21 -15.11 -21.22 -21.04
CA GLU A 21 -14.63 -22.10 -19.95
C GLU A 21 -14.63 -21.38 -18.59
N ALA A 22 -14.19 -20.11 -18.57
CA ALA A 22 -14.19 -19.29 -17.37
C ALA A 22 -15.62 -19.01 -16.87
N ALA A 23 -16.57 -18.78 -17.79
CA ALA A 23 -17.98 -18.61 -17.49
C ALA A 23 -18.61 -19.88 -16.91
N ALA A 24 -18.32 -21.05 -17.50
CA ALA A 24 -18.83 -22.33 -16.99
C ALA A 24 -18.35 -22.63 -15.56
N ALA A 25 -17.18 -22.11 -15.16
CA ALA A 25 -16.66 -22.22 -13.80
C ALA A 25 -17.30 -21.25 -12.80
N GLN A 26 -18.04 -20.22 -13.27
CA GLN A 26 -18.64 -19.17 -12.44
C GLN A 26 -20.11 -18.87 -12.79
N PRO A 27 -21.04 -19.83 -12.64
CA PRO A 27 -22.47 -19.60 -12.90
C PRO A 27 -23.06 -18.48 -12.02
N GLY A 28 -23.90 -17.63 -12.60
CA GLY A 28 -24.50 -16.47 -11.92
C GLY A 28 -23.50 -15.36 -11.55
N GLY A 29 -22.27 -15.44 -12.07
CA GLY A 29 -21.17 -14.53 -11.77
C GLY A 29 -20.87 -13.53 -12.89
N TRP A 30 -19.63 -13.04 -12.90
CA TRP A 30 -19.13 -12.09 -13.89
C TRP A 30 -17.75 -12.52 -14.39
N ILE A 31 -17.48 -12.32 -15.68
CA ILE A 31 -16.15 -12.45 -16.26
C ILE A 31 -15.63 -11.06 -16.63
N TYR A 32 -14.57 -10.61 -15.96
CA TYR A 32 -14.02 -9.27 -16.14
C TYR A 32 -13.00 -9.21 -17.29
N GLU A 33 -13.10 -8.17 -18.11
CA GLU A 33 -12.15 -7.86 -19.16
C GLU A 33 -11.02 -6.99 -18.58
N ILE A 34 -9.85 -7.57 -18.34
CA ILE A 34 -8.66 -6.88 -17.81
C ILE A 34 -7.81 -6.38 -18.99
N SER A 35 -7.44 -5.10 -18.97
CA SER A 35 -6.60 -4.52 -20.02
C SER A 35 -5.14 -4.92 -19.90
N THR A 36 -4.65 -5.63 -20.91
CA THR A 36 -3.22 -5.99 -21.03
C THR A 36 -2.32 -4.79 -21.30
N GLU A 37 -2.89 -3.61 -21.60
CA GLU A 37 -2.13 -2.36 -21.68
C GLU A 37 -1.62 -1.92 -20.31
N PHE A 38 -2.36 -2.23 -19.23
CA PHE A 38 -2.07 -1.76 -17.88
C PHE A 38 -1.62 -2.87 -16.92
N VAL A 39 -1.94 -4.13 -17.22
CA VAL A 39 -1.65 -5.29 -16.39
C VAL A 39 -0.99 -6.39 -17.23
N ASP A 40 0.21 -6.81 -16.84
CA ASP A 40 0.95 -7.89 -17.54
C ASP A 40 0.60 -9.28 -16.96
N ASP A 41 0.20 -9.34 -15.69
CA ASP A 41 -0.21 -10.56 -14.98
C ASP A 41 -1.65 -10.39 -14.42
N PRO A 42 -2.67 -10.97 -15.07
CA PRO A 42 -4.06 -10.83 -14.65
C PRO A 42 -4.42 -11.63 -13.38
N ASP A 43 -3.58 -12.58 -12.96
CA ASP A 43 -3.78 -13.37 -11.74
C ASP A 43 -3.18 -12.67 -10.49
N GLY A 44 -2.45 -11.58 -10.70
CA GLY A 44 -1.88 -10.72 -9.67
C GLY A 44 -2.84 -9.64 -9.14
N TYR A 45 -2.26 -8.57 -8.57
CA TYR A 45 -3.06 -7.40 -8.21
C TYR A 45 -3.51 -6.65 -9.46
N VAL A 46 -4.83 -6.52 -9.64
CA VAL A 46 -5.45 -5.80 -10.76
C VAL A 46 -6.05 -4.50 -10.25
N PRO A 47 -5.53 -3.32 -10.64
CA PRO A 47 -6.19 -2.05 -10.35
C PRO A 47 -7.60 -2.04 -10.93
N THR A 48 -8.60 -1.59 -10.18
CA THR A 48 -10.00 -1.55 -10.65
C THR A 48 -10.16 -0.74 -11.95
N VAL A 49 -9.40 0.35 -12.11
CA VAL A 49 -9.37 1.18 -13.32
C VAL A 49 -8.74 0.48 -14.53
N ALA A 50 -8.00 -0.62 -14.34
CA ALA A 50 -7.48 -1.44 -15.44
C ALA A 50 -8.50 -2.47 -15.97
N VAL A 51 -9.63 -2.64 -15.27
CA VAL A 51 -10.74 -3.46 -15.74
C VAL A 51 -11.58 -2.64 -16.72
N ALA A 52 -11.68 -3.07 -17.97
CA ALA A 52 -12.46 -2.40 -19.02
C ALA A 52 -13.97 -2.54 -18.80
N GLY A 53 -14.38 -3.62 -18.15
CA GLY A 53 -15.77 -3.94 -17.84
C GLY A 53 -15.94 -5.42 -17.53
N GLY A 54 -17.19 -5.89 -17.49
CA GLY A 54 -17.50 -7.28 -17.17
C GLY A 54 -18.64 -7.81 -18.01
N TRP A 55 -18.57 -9.11 -18.27
CA TRP A 55 -19.63 -9.90 -18.90
C TRP A 55 -20.43 -10.63 -17.84
N GLU A 56 -21.75 -10.56 -17.90
CA GLU A 56 -22.62 -11.33 -17.02
C GLU A 56 -22.64 -12.81 -17.44
N VAL A 57 -22.61 -13.70 -16.46
CA VAL A 57 -22.75 -15.15 -16.64
C VAL A 57 -24.11 -15.57 -16.10
N GLY A 58 -24.90 -16.24 -16.94
CA GLY A 58 -26.17 -16.82 -16.53
C GLY A 58 -26.00 -17.94 -15.49
N ASP A 59 -27.10 -18.30 -14.83
CA ASP A 59 -27.13 -19.41 -13.86
C ASP A 59 -26.77 -20.77 -14.49
N ASP A 60 -26.83 -20.87 -15.82
CA ASP A 60 -26.42 -22.04 -16.60
C ASP A 60 -24.91 -22.09 -16.91
N GLY A 61 -24.14 -21.09 -16.45
CA GLY A 61 -22.71 -20.98 -16.72
C GLY A 61 -22.38 -20.46 -18.13
N VAL A 62 -23.37 -19.90 -18.84
CA VAL A 62 -23.19 -19.34 -20.19
C VAL A 62 -23.17 -17.81 -20.13
N LEU A 63 -22.29 -17.18 -20.91
CA LEU A 63 -22.26 -15.72 -21.02
C LEU A 63 -23.55 -15.21 -21.66
N THR A 64 -24.24 -14.29 -20.98
CA THR A 64 -25.53 -13.76 -21.45
C THR A 64 -25.39 -12.88 -22.69
N GLY A 65 -24.18 -12.33 -22.89
CA GLY A 65 -23.90 -11.30 -23.90
C GLY A 65 -24.07 -9.88 -23.37
N GLU A 66 -24.59 -9.71 -22.15
CA GLU A 66 -24.65 -8.42 -21.48
C GLU A 66 -23.24 -8.05 -20.98
N TYR A 67 -22.76 -6.91 -21.45
CA TYR A 67 -21.48 -6.34 -21.05
C TYR A 67 -21.72 -4.99 -20.36
N VAL A 68 -21.11 -4.83 -19.20
CA VAL A 68 -21.14 -3.58 -18.44
C VAL A 68 -19.76 -2.95 -18.49
N PRO A 69 -19.56 -1.84 -19.22
CA PRO A 69 -18.28 -1.15 -19.24
C PRO A 69 -18.00 -0.53 -17.86
N ASN A 70 -16.73 -0.52 -17.47
CA ASN A 70 -16.31 0.19 -16.28
C ASN A 70 -16.15 1.69 -16.61
N PRO A 71 -16.95 2.59 -16.02
CA PRO A 71 -16.86 4.02 -16.30
C PRO A 71 -15.53 4.62 -15.80
N GLY A 72 -14.85 3.95 -14.88
CA GLY A 72 -13.52 4.32 -14.40
C GLY A 72 -12.37 3.70 -15.19
N TYR A 73 -12.62 3.03 -16.32
CA TYR A 73 -11.57 2.40 -17.11
C TYR A 73 -10.57 3.44 -17.64
N GLY A 74 -9.28 3.22 -17.39
CA GLY A 74 -8.21 4.11 -17.80
C GLY A 74 -6.85 3.74 -17.20
N PRO A 75 -5.80 4.52 -17.50
CA PRO A 75 -4.47 4.25 -16.97
C PRO A 75 -4.48 4.36 -15.43
N PRO A 76 -3.93 3.37 -14.70
CA PRO A 76 -3.81 3.47 -13.26
C PRO A 76 -2.95 4.67 -12.85
N GLN A 77 -3.41 5.37 -11.82
CA GLN A 77 -2.72 6.49 -11.22
C GLN A 77 -2.42 6.21 -9.75
N ASP A 78 -1.54 7.02 -9.18
CA ASP A 78 -1.30 7.03 -7.75
C ASP A 78 -2.60 7.19 -6.97
N ASP A 79 -2.71 6.47 -5.87
CA ASP A 79 -3.83 6.59 -4.94
C ASP A 79 -3.32 6.48 -3.50
N PHE A 80 -3.15 7.63 -2.89
CA PHE A 80 -2.72 7.78 -1.50
C PHE A 80 -3.85 8.31 -0.62
N ALA A 81 -5.12 8.25 -1.04
CA ALA A 81 -6.25 8.84 -0.30
C ALA A 81 -6.26 8.37 1.17
N LYS A 82 -6.08 7.06 1.39
CA LYS A 82 -5.99 6.43 2.73
C LYS A 82 -4.82 6.93 3.60
N LEU A 83 -3.83 7.59 3.02
CA LEU A 83 -2.69 8.15 3.73
C LEU A 83 -2.84 9.67 3.92
N SER A 84 -3.40 10.37 2.91
CA SER A 84 -3.67 11.81 2.94
C SER A 84 -4.82 12.21 3.86
N GLU A 85 -5.80 11.32 4.06
CA GLU A 85 -6.97 11.56 4.91
C GLU A 85 -6.71 11.27 6.40
N VAL A 86 -5.51 10.80 6.75
CA VAL A 86 -5.17 10.44 8.13
C VAL A 86 -4.88 11.70 8.94
N ASP A 87 -5.68 11.93 9.97
CA ASP A 87 -5.35 12.90 11.02
C ASP A 87 -4.43 12.26 12.08
N HIS A 88 -3.13 12.18 11.78
CA HIS A 88 -2.14 11.62 12.69
C HIS A 88 -0.90 12.52 12.75
N PHE A 89 -0.30 12.65 13.94
CA PHE A 89 0.81 13.59 14.18
C PHE A 89 2.01 13.40 13.24
N LEU A 90 2.23 12.16 12.74
CA LEU A 90 3.30 11.89 11.77
C LEU A 90 3.09 12.62 10.44
N ALA A 91 1.84 12.80 10.00
CA ALA A 91 1.56 13.61 8.82
C ALA A 91 2.00 15.06 9.04
N TRP A 92 1.79 15.62 10.23
CA TRP A 92 2.24 16.98 10.55
C TRP A 92 3.77 17.08 10.68
N MET A 93 4.42 16.05 11.23
CA MET A 93 5.86 16.01 11.43
C MET A 93 6.64 15.83 10.12
N LEU A 94 6.18 14.91 9.26
CA LEU A 94 6.87 14.55 8.03
C LEU A 94 6.42 15.41 6.84
N GLY A 95 5.31 16.14 6.97
CA GLY A 95 4.76 16.98 5.92
C GLY A 95 4.00 16.16 4.88
N ASP A 96 4.53 16.08 3.66
CA ASP A 96 3.93 15.32 2.57
C ASP A 96 4.13 13.81 2.76
N LEU A 97 3.25 13.21 3.57
CA LEU A 97 3.32 11.79 3.89
C LEU A 97 3.23 10.88 2.64
N PRO A 98 2.32 11.13 1.67
CA PRO A 98 2.35 10.48 0.36
C PRO A 98 3.71 10.55 -0.34
N GLY A 99 4.30 11.75 -0.45
CA GLY A 99 5.62 11.95 -1.04
C GLY A 99 6.70 11.13 -0.33
N VAL A 100 6.75 11.19 1.00
CA VAL A 100 7.73 10.43 1.82
C VAL A 100 7.61 8.92 1.61
N VAL A 101 6.38 8.39 1.50
CA VAL A 101 6.17 6.95 1.24
C VAL A 101 6.57 6.60 -0.19
N ARG A 102 6.18 7.40 -1.18
CA ARG A 102 6.51 7.17 -2.59
C ARG A 102 8.03 7.20 -2.81
N ASP A 103 8.70 8.20 -2.26
CA ASP A 103 10.15 8.36 -2.37
C ASP A 103 10.87 7.22 -1.67
N GLY A 104 10.47 6.88 -0.44
CA GLY A 104 11.08 5.77 0.31
C GLY A 104 10.92 4.41 -0.37
N VAL A 105 9.79 4.15 -1.04
CA VAL A 105 9.59 2.95 -1.86
C VAL A 105 10.45 3.00 -3.13
N THR A 106 10.51 4.15 -3.79
CA THR A 106 11.31 4.34 -5.00
C THR A 106 12.81 4.14 -4.71
N ASP A 107 13.31 4.73 -3.62
CA ASP A 107 14.68 4.56 -3.16
C ASP A 107 14.98 3.09 -2.87
N ALA A 108 14.10 2.39 -2.15
CA ALA A 108 14.27 0.96 -1.86
C ALA A 108 14.35 0.12 -3.15
N LEU A 109 13.54 0.44 -4.17
CA LEU A 109 13.58 -0.24 -5.47
C LEU A 109 14.87 0.05 -6.24
N VAL A 110 15.29 1.32 -6.28
CA VAL A 110 16.51 1.75 -6.98
C VAL A 110 17.77 1.18 -6.33
N GLU A 111 17.80 1.06 -4.99
CA GLU A 111 18.89 0.42 -4.26
C GLU A 111 19.04 -1.06 -4.62
N GLN A 112 17.93 -1.78 -4.81
CA GLN A 112 17.96 -3.19 -5.20
C GLN A 112 18.29 -3.37 -6.69
N VAL A 113 17.68 -2.55 -7.55
CA VAL A 113 17.83 -2.60 -9.00
C VAL A 113 17.96 -1.18 -9.54
N PRO A 114 19.20 -0.69 -9.76
CA PRO A 114 19.44 0.66 -10.27
C PRO A 114 18.68 0.96 -11.57
N GLY A 115 18.08 2.14 -11.65
CA GLY A 115 17.30 2.59 -12.79
C GLY A 115 15.83 2.13 -12.80
N SER A 116 15.36 1.47 -11.73
CA SER A 116 13.95 1.13 -11.57
C SER A 116 13.08 2.39 -11.44
N THR A 117 11.89 2.36 -12.04
CA THR A 117 10.89 3.43 -11.94
C THR A 117 9.55 2.90 -11.43
N VAL A 118 8.83 3.70 -10.64
CA VAL A 118 7.46 3.41 -10.21
C VAL A 118 6.48 4.15 -11.13
N ASP A 119 5.69 3.41 -11.91
CA ASP A 119 4.71 3.98 -12.83
C ASP A 119 3.49 4.52 -12.05
N TRP A 120 2.98 3.73 -11.11
CA TRP A 120 1.89 4.11 -10.20
C TRP A 120 2.03 3.35 -8.88
N MET A 121 1.49 3.91 -7.80
CA MET A 121 1.44 3.29 -6.47
C MET A 121 0.10 3.59 -5.78
N LYS A 122 -0.51 2.56 -5.18
CA LYS A 122 -1.76 2.66 -4.45
C LYS A 122 -1.60 2.15 -3.03
N VAL A 123 -2.17 2.87 -2.07
CA VAL A 123 -2.36 2.41 -0.68
C VAL A 123 -3.60 1.55 -0.64
N THR A 124 -3.44 0.25 -0.41
CA THR A 124 -4.54 -0.72 -0.59
C THR A 124 -5.40 -0.87 0.66
N HIS A 125 -4.84 -0.60 1.84
CA HIS A 125 -5.49 -0.75 3.14
C HIS A 125 -5.13 0.42 4.05
N ASP A 126 -5.85 0.56 5.15
CA ASP A 126 -5.61 1.66 6.08
C ASP A 126 -4.19 1.51 6.68
N PRO A 127 -3.39 2.59 6.65
CA PRO A 127 -2.05 2.56 7.23
C PRO A 127 -2.12 2.38 8.74
N VAL A 128 -1.15 1.64 9.28
CA VAL A 128 -1.00 1.44 10.72
C VAL A 128 0.04 2.40 11.25
N PHE A 129 -0.29 3.09 12.34
CA PHE A 129 0.64 3.97 13.03
C PHE A 129 0.87 3.49 14.46
N LEU A 130 2.11 3.60 14.93
CA LEU A 130 2.47 3.37 16.32
C LEU A 130 3.35 4.50 16.84
N SER A 131 3.07 4.95 18.05
CA SER A 131 3.88 5.92 18.78
C SER A 131 4.27 5.34 20.13
N GLY A 132 5.44 5.75 20.62
CA GLY A 132 5.90 5.41 21.95
C GLY A 132 6.55 6.62 22.59
N GLY A 133 6.24 6.85 23.86
CA GLY A 133 6.77 7.98 24.60
C GLY A 133 7.06 7.62 26.05
N ILE A 134 7.70 8.57 26.74
CA ILE A 134 7.93 8.52 28.17
C ILE A 134 6.86 9.41 28.82
N PRO A 135 6.02 8.87 29.71
CA PRO A 135 5.06 9.68 30.45
C PRO A 135 5.82 10.65 31.35
N GLN A 136 5.36 11.91 31.43
CA GLN A 136 5.88 12.84 32.43
C GLN A 136 5.07 12.69 33.71
N PRO A 137 5.72 12.63 34.89
CA PRO A 137 5.00 12.58 36.15
C PRO A 137 4.19 13.87 36.32
N ALA A 138 2.92 13.76 36.70
CA ALA A 138 2.15 14.90 37.16
C ALA A 138 2.78 15.42 38.47
N GLU A 139 2.91 16.73 38.61
CA GLU A 139 3.30 17.31 39.89
C GLU A 139 2.17 17.07 40.92
N ASP A 140 2.51 16.88 42.20
CA ASP A 140 1.51 16.64 43.24
C ASP A 140 0.50 17.79 43.30
N GLY A 141 -0.77 17.49 42.99
CA GLY A 141 -1.86 18.48 42.93
C GLY A 141 -2.09 19.12 41.56
N ASP A 142 -1.40 18.67 40.52
CA ASP A 142 -1.60 19.13 39.14
C ASP A 142 -2.77 18.38 38.46
N GLU A 143 -3.82 19.12 38.09
CA GLU A 143 -4.96 18.61 37.31
C GLU A 143 -4.73 18.68 35.80
N SER A 144 -3.54 19.12 35.36
CA SER A 144 -3.18 19.18 33.95
C SER A 144 -3.25 17.80 33.28
N PRO A 145 -3.63 17.72 32.00
CA PRO A 145 -3.66 16.45 31.28
C PRO A 145 -2.25 15.84 31.26
N GLN A 146 -2.17 14.53 31.50
CA GLN A 146 -0.90 13.80 31.45
C GLN A 146 -0.18 14.08 30.13
N THR A 147 1.05 14.59 30.22
CA THR A 147 1.90 14.87 29.07
C THR A 147 2.82 13.69 28.79
N MET A 148 3.14 13.48 27.51
CA MET A 148 4.04 12.43 27.06
C MET A 148 5.13 13.03 26.18
N THR A 149 6.39 12.69 26.47
CA THR A 149 7.50 12.98 25.56
C THR A 149 7.63 11.86 24.54
N LEU A 150 7.37 12.15 23.26
CA LEU A 150 7.47 11.16 22.19
C LEU A 150 8.93 10.75 21.96
N VAL A 151 9.23 9.45 22.02
CA VAL A 151 10.59 8.92 21.83
C VAL A 151 10.75 8.13 20.55
N ARG A 152 9.66 7.53 20.05
CA ARG A 152 9.65 6.72 18.84
C ARG A 152 8.31 6.79 18.14
N ALA A 153 8.35 6.58 16.83
CA ALA A 153 7.17 6.53 16.00
C ALA A 153 7.42 5.60 14.82
N GLY A 154 6.36 5.05 14.27
CA GLY A 154 6.44 4.31 13.03
C GLY A 154 5.11 4.26 12.30
N MET A 155 5.21 3.93 11.02
CA MET A 155 4.09 3.68 10.14
C MET A 155 4.32 2.40 9.32
N ALA A 156 3.24 1.72 8.98
CA ALA A 156 3.22 0.64 8.02
C ALA A 156 2.10 0.87 7.00
N VAL A 157 2.44 0.82 5.73
CA VAL A 157 1.59 1.20 4.60
C VAL A 157 1.49 0.00 3.65
N PRO A 158 0.37 -0.73 3.66
CA PRO A 158 0.09 -1.75 2.66
C PRO A 158 -0.09 -1.11 1.28
N PHE A 159 0.59 -1.66 0.27
CA PHE A 159 0.63 -1.06 -1.06
C PHE A 159 0.44 -2.10 -2.17
N ALA A 160 0.09 -1.58 -3.35
CA ALA A 160 0.35 -2.19 -4.63
C ALA A 160 0.97 -1.13 -5.56
N LEU A 161 1.88 -1.53 -6.44
CA LEU A 161 2.55 -0.63 -7.38
C LEU A 161 2.90 -1.34 -8.68
N ALA A 162 3.01 -0.58 -9.76
CA ALA A 162 3.69 -1.04 -10.97
C ALA A 162 5.12 -0.50 -11.00
N VAL A 163 6.07 -1.39 -11.20
CA VAL A 163 7.49 -1.07 -11.36
C VAL A 163 7.98 -1.47 -12.74
N ARG A 164 8.89 -0.68 -13.30
CA ARG A 164 9.66 -1.03 -14.49
C ARG A 164 11.15 -0.96 -14.17
N ALA A 165 11.82 -2.10 -14.21
CA ALA A 165 13.28 -2.15 -14.16
C ALA A 165 13.85 -2.02 -15.59
N PRO A 166 15.11 -1.55 -15.75
CA PRO A 166 15.75 -1.47 -17.06
C PRO A 166 15.70 -2.81 -17.80
N GLU A 167 15.33 -2.77 -19.08
CA GLU A 167 15.26 -3.94 -19.98
C GLU A 167 14.28 -5.05 -19.54
N ARG A 168 13.43 -4.79 -18.53
CA ARG A 168 12.40 -5.73 -18.08
C ARG A 168 11.00 -5.26 -18.45
N ARG A 169 10.08 -6.21 -18.45
CA ARG A 169 8.64 -5.91 -18.52
C ARG A 169 8.19 -5.22 -17.24
N ARG A 170 7.01 -4.63 -17.29
CA ARG A 170 6.37 -4.07 -16.11
C ARG A 170 5.99 -5.21 -15.18
N GLU A 171 6.23 -5.03 -13.89
CA GLU A 171 5.81 -5.97 -12.86
C GLU A 171 4.90 -5.24 -11.86
N ILE A 172 3.86 -5.92 -11.40
CA ILE A 172 3.00 -5.41 -10.33
C ILE A 172 3.45 -6.06 -9.02
N LEU A 173 3.92 -5.22 -8.10
CA LEU A 173 4.32 -5.64 -6.76
C LEU A 173 3.26 -5.21 -5.75
N TRP A 174 3.11 -5.99 -4.70
CA TRP A 174 2.27 -5.67 -3.56
C TRP A 174 3.01 -6.05 -2.28
N GLY A 175 2.64 -5.43 -1.16
CA GLY A 175 3.35 -5.68 0.09
C GLY A 175 3.08 -4.63 1.16
N VAL A 176 4.02 -4.50 2.09
CA VAL A 176 3.98 -3.52 3.17
C VAL A 176 5.28 -2.72 3.18
N TYR A 177 5.16 -1.40 3.08
CA TYR A 177 6.26 -0.49 3.38
C TYR A 177 6.19 -0.12 4.87
N SER A 178 7.30 -0.13 5.58
CA SER A 178 7.35 0.35 6.97
C SER A 178 8.45 1.36 7.15
N TRP A 179 8.18 2.37 7.97
CA TRP A 179 9.15 3.35 8.40
C TRP A 179 9.08 3.50 9.92
N VAL A 180 10.23 3.53 10.58
CA VAL A 180 10.34 3.72 12.02
C VAL A 180 11.41 4.75 12.32
N ALA A 181 11.11 5.67 13.23
CA ALA A 181 12.07 6.59 13.82
C ALA A 181 12.12 6.46 15.35
N VAL A 182 13.32 6.64 15.91
CA VAL A 182 13.61 6.64 17.34
C VAL A 182 14.44 7.86 17.72
N ASN A 183 14.60 8.08 19.03
CA ASN A 183 15.25 9.26 19.60
C ASN A 183 14.58 10.58 19.17
N LEU A 184 13.26 10.58 18.96
CA LEU A 184 12.50 11.77 18.52
C LEU A 184 12.57 12.92 19.54
N HIS A 185 12.84 12.61 20.80
CA HIS A 185 13.04 13.56 21.89
C HIS A 185 14.46 14.16 21.95
N ARG A 186 15.40 13.69 21.11
CA ARG A 186 16.80 14.14 21.10
C ARG A 186 17.11 14.81 19.76
N PRO A 187 17.08 16.16 19.70
CA PRO A 187 17.44 16.90 18.50
C PRO A 187 18.82 16.49 17.99
N GLY A 188 18.93 16.21 16.69
CA GLY A 188 20.19 15.81 16.05
C GLY A 188 20.62 14.34 16.24
N GLU A 189 19.95 13.56 17.10
CA GLU A 189 20.25 12.15 17.35
C GLU A 189 19.17 11.18 16.86
N HIS A 190 18.16 11.70 16.15
CA HIS A 190 17.11 10.87 15.60
C HIS A 190 17.69 9.87 14.59
N ARG A 191 17.21 8.63 14.67
CA ARG A 191 17.55 7.57 13.71
C ARG A 191 16.26 7.06 13.12
N HIS A 192 16.27 6.78 11.83
CA HIS A 192 15.16 6.14 11.16
C HIS A 192 15.64 4.97 10.32
N ARG A 193 14.72 4.06 10.02
CA ARG A 193 14.92 2.94 9.11
C ARG A 193 13.62 2.63 8.40
N SER A 194 13.73 2.22 7.15
CA SER A 194 12.62 1.74 6.34
C SER A 194 12.79 0.25 6.01
N TRP A 195 11.67 -0.39 5.69
CA TRP A 195 11.59 -1.75 5.17
C TRP A 195 10.59 -1.78 4.02
N PHE A 196 10.94 -2.51 2.98
CA PHE A 196 10.11 -2.73 1.81
C PHE A 196 9.87 -4.24 1.66
N ASP A 197 8.75 -4.72 2.21
CA ASP A 197 8.42 -6.14 2.19
C ASP A 197 7.46 -6.45 1.05
N VAL A 198 7.96 -7.05 -0.02
CA VAL A 198 7.13 -7.55 -1.11
C VAL A 198 6.40 -8.83 -0.70
N HIS A 199 5.22 -9.07 -1.29
CA HIS A 199 4.35 -10.22 -1.05
C HIS A 199 3.97 -10.45 0.42
N THR A 200 3.92 -9.37 1.20
CA THR A 200 3.52 -9.39 2.61
C THR A 200 2.08 -8.93 2.75
N SER A 201 1.25 -9.73 3.43
CA SER A 201 -0.16 -9.42 3.56
C SER A 201 -0.40 -8.20 4.47
N PRO A 202 -1.45 -7.40 4.20
CA PRO A 202 -1.80 -6.23 5.01
C PRO A 202 -2.02 -6.55 6.49
N GLU A 203 -2.55 -7.74 6.81
CA GLU A 203 -2.85 -8.18 8.18
C GLU A 203 -1.59 -8.25 9.05
N ARG A 204 -0.43 -8.48 8.44
CA ARG A 204 0.86 -8.53 9.14
C ARG A 204 1.46 -7.16 9.43
N ALA A 205 0.91 -6.08 8.84
CA ALA A 205 1.49 -4.75 8.93
C ALA A 205 1.66 -4.28 10.38
N ALA A 206 0.64 -4.45 11.22
CA ALA A 206 0.68 -4.03 12.62
C ALA A 206 1.71 -4.83 13.44
N GLU A 207 1.78 -6.14 13.24
CA GLU A 207 2.73 -7.01 13.95
C GLU A 207 4.18 -6.69 13.57
N LEU A 208 4.45 -6.54 12.27
CA LEU A 208 5.76 -6.17 11.76
C LEU A 208 6.19 -4.80 12.27
N LEU A 209 5.29 -3.81 12.23
CA LEU A 209 5.58 -2.48 12.71
C LEU A 209 5.92 -2.49 14.20
N LYS A 210 5.15 -3.21 15.02
CA LYS A 210 5.42 -3.35 16.45
C LYS A 210 6.80 -3.94 16.69
N LYS A 211 7.18 -5.01 15.98
CA LYS A 211 8.53 -5.61 16.10
C LYS A 211 9.63 -4.61 15.74
N ARG A 212 9.48 -3.93 14.60
CA ARG A 212 10.45 -2.95 14.07
C ARG A 212 10.63 -1.76 15.00
N LEU A 213 9.55 -1.30 15.64
CA LEU A 213 9.58 -0.19 16.59
C LEU A 213 10.50 -0.45 17.80
N TYR A 214 10.71 -1.71 18.16
CA TYR A 214 11.67 -2.11 19.21
C TYR A 214 13.04 -2.54 18.65
N GLU A 215 13.12 -2.92 17.37
CA GLU A 215 14.38 -3.23 16.71
C GLU A 215 15.24 -1.97 16.54
N VAL A 216 14.65 -0.87 16.08
CA VAL A 216 15.38 0.39 15.89
C VAL A 216 15.79 0.96 17.25
N GLY A 217 17.07 1.30 17.39
CA GLY A 217 17.61 1.90 18.61
C GLY A 217 18.15 0.89 19.64
N THR A 218 17.96 -0.41 19.42
CA THR A 218 18.83 -1.40 20.07
C THR A 218 20.21 -1.27 19.41
N PRO A 219 21.29 -0.99 20.14
CA PRO A 219 22.62 -1.15 19.58
C PRO A 219 22.69 -2.55 18.98
N ALA A 220 23.25 -2.71 17.79
CA ALA A 220 23.76 -4.03 17.43
C ALA A 220 24.61 -4.46 18.63
N GLU A 221 24.23 -5.54 19.33
CA GLU A 221 25.10 -6.09 20.37
C GLU A 221 26.49 -6.13 19.78
N ASP A 222 27.42 -5.45 20.44
CA ASP A 222 28.80 -5.39 20.03
C ASP A 222 29.26 -6.83 19.76
N ALA A 223 29.33 -7.19 18.48
CA ALA A 223 29.84 -8.47 17.98
C ALA A 223 31.38 -8.51 18.12
N ASN A 224 31.87 -7.97 19.23
CA ASN A 224 33.23 -8.07 19.68
C ASN A 224 33.23 -8.05 21.21
N GLY A 225 32.55 -9.05 21.78
CA GLY A 225 32.82 -9.54 23.11
C GLY A 225 34.29 -9.95 23.22
N THR A 226 35.15 -8.98 23.49
CA THR A 226 36.54 -9.23 23.84
C THR A 226 36.61 -9.20 25.37
N TYR A 227 36.32 -10.35 25.97
CA TYR A 227 36.84 -10.64 27.30
C TYR A 227 38.37 -10.63 27.22
N ARG A 228 39.02 -9.77 28.00
CA ARG A 228 40.37 -10.03 28.50
C ARG A 228 40.40 -9.75 30.00
N HIS A 229 41.00 -10.73 30.69
CA HIS A 229 41.19 -10.89 32.12
C HIS A 229 41.78 -9.67 32.83
#